data_AF-A0A7S0NTA6-F1
#
_entry.id   AF-A0A7S0NTA6-F1
#
_cell.length_a   1.000
_cell.length_b   1.000
_cell.length_c   1.000
_cell.angle_alpha   90.00
_cell.angle_beta   90.00
_cell.angle_gamma   90.00
#
_symmetry.space_group_name_H-M   'P 1'
#
loop_
_entity.id
_entity.type
_entity.pdbx_description
1 polymer ?
#
loop_
_entity_poly.entity_id
_entity_poly.type
_entity_poly.pdbx_seq_one_letter_code
_entity_poly.pdbx_strand_id
1 'polypeptide(L)'
;KMAVDLPLGCDLPISSRLLTRKSSSLQASPRLSERPSPLATPLLEDGLKKQAESAVKSPSEKQIVEIVKAVLYGLINAVVVAPVEISFASIIFRNAFFHKNPAVYSQLVKLVLFSSAVHQTVFSLSSTLPFAIGQVQDAGLIFLSTMCETIVSSMHGAPDEEVYATTLVLLSVCTAVLGVALIITGKLKLAGLVQYLPLP
;
A
#
# COMPACT_ATOMS: atom_id res chain seq x y z
N LYS A 1 17.10 7.03 -62.27
CA LYS A 1 17.51 8.44 -62.47
C LYS A 1 17.84 9.04 -61.10
N MET A 2 19.12 9.37 -60.90
CA MET A 2 19.77 10.20 -59.85
C MET A 2 19.46 9.82 -58.39
N ALA A 3 20.37 9.28 -57.56
CA ALA A 3 21.83 9.41 -57.46
C ALA A 3 22.33 10.85 -57.41
N VAL A 4 22.73 11.29 -56.20
CA VAL A 4 23.87 12.19 -55.98
C VAL A 4 24.64 11.66 -54.78
N ASP A 5 25.86 11.22 -55.07
CA ASP A 5 26.97 10.82 -54.21
C ASP A 5 27.62 12.00 -53.46
N LEU A 6 28.11 11.73 -52.23
CA LEU A 6 29.51 11.82 -51.70
C LEU A 6 30.48 12.92 -52.24
N PRO A 7 31.65 13.29 -51.62
CA PRO A 7 32.37 12.64 -50.51
C PRO A 7 33.32 13.48 -49.58
N LEU A 8 34.08 12.75 -48.73
CA LEU A 8 35.49 12.94 -48.32
C LEU A 8 35.82 14.06 -47.30
N GLY A 9 36.62 13.87 -46.24
CA GLY A 9 37.43 12.73 -45.80
C GLY A 9 38.27 13.09 -44.54
N CYS A 10 38.98 12.07 -44.02
CA CYS A 10 40.31 12.06 -43.36
C CYS A 10 40.55 13.05 -42.18
N ASP A 11 41.08 12.70 -41.00
CA ASP A 11 42.30 11.93 -40.71
C ASP A 11 42.38 11.52 -39.21
N LEU A 12 43.33 10.62 -38.95
CA LEU A 12 43.51 9.71 -37.81
C LEU A 12 44.46 10.32 -36.71
N PRO A 13 45.12 9.56 -35.79
CA PRO A 13 45.02 9.63 -34.32
C PRO A 13 46.38 9.94 -33.61
N ILE A 14 46.71 9.31 -32.45
CA ILE A 14 47.99 9.27 -31.66
C ILE A 14 47.90 10.13 -30.37
N SER A 15 48.30 9.73 -29.14
CA SER A 15 49.27 8.75 -28.64
C SER A 15 48.97 8.35 -27.19
N SER A 16 49.24 7.08 -26.90
CA SER A 16 49.54 6.50 -25.59
C SER A 16 50.90 6.97 -25.05
N ARG A 17 50.97 7.35 -23.77
CA ARG A 17 52.19 7.31 -22.93
C ARG A 17 51.83 6.82 -21.52
N LEU A 18 52.26 5.62 -21.11
CA LEU A 18 53.56 5.34 -20.42
C LEU A 18 53.56 6.01 -19.02
N LEU A 19 53.58 5.34 -17.85
CA LEU A 19 54.40 4.22 -17.35
C LEU A 19 53.80 3.75 -15.99
N THR A 20 53.55 2.47 -15.71
CA THR A 20 54.46 1.48 -15.10
C THR A 20 55.57 2.00 -14.16
N ARG A 21 55.39 1.86 -12.82
CA ARG A 21 56.44 1.48 -11.84
C ARG A 21 55.79 1.27 -10.46
N LYS A 22 55.49 0.04 -10.04
CA LYS A 22 56.31 -0.88 -9.21
C LYS A 22 56.98 -0.24 -7.97
N SER A 23 56.36 -0.53 -6.82
CA SER A 23 56.92 -0.85 -5.48
C SER A 23 58.34 -0.40 -5.12
N SER A 24 58.45 0.37 -4.03
CA SER A 24 59.51 0.17 -3.03
C SER A 24 59.15 0.79 -1.67
N SER A 25 59.48 0.03 -0.63
CA SER A 25 59.20 0.17 0.79
C SER A 25 60.10 1.16 1.54
N LEU A 26 59.63 1.53 2.75
CA LEU A 26 60.40 1.83 3.97
C LEU A 26 61.34 3.04 3.98
N GLN A 27 60.99 4.05 4.79
CA GLN A 27 61.86 4.56 5.86
C GLN A 27 61.09 5.46 6.84
N ALA A 28 61.48 5.39 8.12
CA ALA A 28 60.80 5.96 9.28
C ALA A 28 61.64 7.02 10.00
N SER A 29 60.94 7.87 10.78
CA SER A 29 61.38 8.75 11.90
C SER A 29 61.76 10.21 11.57
N PRO A 30 61.72 11.18 12.52
CA PRO A 30 61.15 11.21 13.89
C PRO A 30 60.33 12.49 14.26
N ARG A 31 59.82 12.47 15.51
CA ARG A 31 59.00 13.41 16.31
C ARG A 31 59.26 14.94 16.23
N LEU A 32 58.16 15.71 16.28
CA LEU A 32 58.01 17.03 16.94
C LEU A 32 56.61 17.02 17.62
N SER A 33 56.50 16.84 18.94
CA SER A 33 56.33 17.90 19.95
C SER A 33 55.21 18.91 19.64
N GLU A 34 54.03 18.75 20.24
CA GLU A 34 53.22 19.85 20.78
C GLU A 34 52.33 19.39 21.95
N ARG A 35 52.19 20.29 22.93
CA ARG A 35 51.46 20.17 24.21
C ARG A 35 49.93 20.16 24.02
N PRO A 36 49.14 19.77 25.05
CA PRO A 36 47.70 19.57 24.90
C PRO A 36 46.96 20.92 24.82
N SER A 37 46.17 21.12 23.76
CA SER A 37 45.18 22.20 23.70
C SER A 37 43.94 21.79 24.51
N PRO A 38 43.49 22.54 25.53
CA PRO A 38 42.27 22.23 26.29
C PRO A 38 41.01 22.75 25.58
N LEU A 39 40.99 22.72 24.25
CA LEU A 39 40.06 23.52 23.43
C LEU A 39 39.36 22.70 22.33
N ALA A 40 39.02 21.46 22.64
CA ALA A 40 38.18 20.56 21.87
C ALA A 40 37.68 19.53 22.89
N THR A 41 36.43 19.46 23.34
CA THR A 41 35.15 19.83 22.71
C THR A 41 34.05 19.60 23.77
N PRO A 42 33.50 20.64 24.43
CA PRO A 42 32.26 20.46 25.20
C PRO A 42 31.09 20.05 24.28
N LEU A 43 31.21 20.32 22.97
CA LEU A 43 30.20 20.00 21.95
C LEU A 43 30.14 18.50 21.56
N LEU A 44 31.26 17.76 21.69
CA LEU A 44 31.23 16.29 21.53
C LEU A 44 30.86 15.61 22.83
N GLU A 45 31.23 16.13 24.00
CA GLU A 45 30.75 15.59 25.27
C GLU A 45 29.25 15.77 25.43
N ASP A 46 28.69 16.93 25.07
CA ASP A 46 27.24 17.16 25.08
C ASP A 46 26.53 16.31 24.03
N GLY A 47 27.14 16.07 22.86
CA GLY A 47 26.64 15.18 21.82
C GLY A 47 26.66 13.70 22.23
N LEU A 48 27.76 13.24 22.84
CA LEU A 48 27.88 11.89 23.40
C LEU A 48 27.02 11.70 24.65
N LYS A 49 26.84 12.72 25.51
CA LYS A 49 25.87 12.69 26.62
C LYS A 49 24.44 12.68 26.11
N LYS A 50 24.09 13.48 25.10
CA LYS A 50 22.76 13.40 24.45
C LYS A 50 22.55 12.04 23.79
N GLN A 51 23.57 11.44 23.17
CA GLN A 51 23.46 10.11 22.59
C GLN A 51 23.43 9.00 23.65
N ALA A 52 24.13 9.15 24.77
CA ALA A 52 24.10 8.23 25.91
C ALA A 52 22.82 8.36 26.75
N GLU A 53 22.28 9.56 26.95
CA GLU A 53 20.98 9.81 27.58
C GLU A 53 19.81 9.44 26.65
N SER A 54 19.95 9.61 25.33
CA SER A 54 18.97 9.14 24.34
C SER A 54 18.96 7.61 24.22
N ALA A 55 20.09 6.95 24.49
CA ALA A 55 20.16 5.49 24.64
C ALA A 55 19.50 4.98 25.94
N VAL A 56 19.24 5.87 26.91
CA VAL A 56 18.58 5.58 28.19
C VAL A 56 17.13 6.10 28.24
N LYS A 57 16.59 6.67 27.14
CA LYS A 57 15.11 6.71 27.00
C LYS A 57 14.62 5.30 26.73
N SER A 58 14.21 4.66 27.82
CA SER A 58 13.74 3.28 27.90
C SER A 58 12.94 2.85 26.65
N PRO A 59 13.20 1.65 26.09
CA PRO A 59 12.42 1.12 24.97
C PRO A 59 10.89 1.17 25.20
N SER A 60 10.48 1.17 26.48
CA SER A 60 9.10 1.37 26.94
C SER A 60 8.47 2.70 26.49
N GLU A 61 9.16 3.85 26.61
CA GLU A 61 8.57 5.16 26.29
C GLU A 61 8.28 5.30 24.78
N LYS A 62 9.21 4.83 23.93
CA LYS A 62 9.01 4.83 22.47
C LYS A 62 7.90 3.87 22.04
N GLN A 63 7.83 2.67 22.64
CA GLN A 63 6.75 1.73 22.37
C GLN A 63 5.38 2.30 22.75
N ILE A 64 5.26 2.97 23.90
CA ILE A 64 4.01 3.61 24.32
C ILE A 64 3.58 4.67 23.30
N VAL A 65 4.50 5.53 22.84
CA VAL A 65 4.18 6.55 21.85
C VAL A 65 3.69 5.93 20.53
N GLU A 66 4.32 4.87 20.06
CA GLU A 66 3.90 4.19 18.82
C GLU A 66 2.57 3.45 18.97
N ILE A 67 2.29 2.85 20.13
CA ILE A 67 0.98 2.26 20.43
C ILE A 67 -0.10 3.34 20.46
N VAL A 68 0.16 4.47 21.12
CA VAL A 68 -0.79 5.60 21.17
C VAL A 68 -1.07 6.12 19.76
N LYS A 69 -0.05 6.28 18.92
CA LYS A 69 -0.23 6.66 17.51
C LYS A 69 -1.07 5.62 16.75
N ALA A 70 -0.76 4.33 16.88
CA ALA A 70 -1.48 3.27 16.20
C ALA A 70 -2.97 3.24 16.60
N VAL A 71 -3.26 3.40 17.89
CA VAL A 71 -4.64 3.49 18.40
C VAL A 71 -5.34 4.73 17.85
N LEU A 72 -4.67 5.89 17.82
CA LEU A 72 -5.23 7.13 17.29
C LEU A 72 -5.55 6.99 15.79
N TYR A 73 -4.63 6.45 14.99
CA TYR A 73 -4.88 6.21 13.56
C TYR A 73 -6.01 5.20 13.34
N GLY A 74 -6.08 4.14 14.15
CA GLY A 74 -7.17 3.17 14.12
C GLY A 74 -8.53 3.82 14.43
N LEU A 75 -8.58 4.70 15.42
CA LEU A 75 -9.81 5.42 15.80
C LEU A 75 -10.27 6.37 14.70
N ILE A 76 -9.35 7.17 14.14
CA ILE A 76 -9.64 8.07 13.01
C ILE A 76 -10.19 7.25 11.84
N ASN A 77 -9.54 6.15 11.51
CA ASN A 77 -10.01 5.26 10.44
C ASN A 77 -11.40 4.70 10.73
N ALA A 78 -11.67 4.24 11.96
CA ALA A 78 -12.99 3.71 12.33
C ALA A 78 -14.11 4.76 12.19
N VAL A 79 -13.86 6.02 12.60
CA VAL A 79 -14.83 7.12 12.48
C VAL A 79 -15.10 7.49 11.02
N VAL A 80 -14.08 7.45 10.16
CA VAL A 80 -14.22 7.76 8.72
C VAL A 80 -14.89 6.61 7.96
N VAL A 81 -14.55 5.36 8.29
CA VAL A 81 -15.00 4.19 7.54
C VAL A 81 -16.47 3.85 7.84
N ALA A 82 -16.93 4.04 9.08
CA ALA A 82 -18.32 3.74 9.43
C ALA A 82 -19.37 4.41 8.51
N PRO A 83 -19.36 5.73 8.26
CA PRO A 83 -20.31 6.36 7.33
C PRO A 83 -20.07 5.98 5.86
N VAL A 84 -18.82 5.66 5.48
CA VAL A 84 -18.49 5.19 4.12
C VAL A 84 -19.14 3.84 3.85
N GLU A 85 -19.01 2.88 4.77
CA GLU A 85 -19.60 1.55 4.63
C GLU A 85 -21.14 1.58 4.66
N ILE A 86 -21.74 2.48 5.44
CA ILE A 86 -23.20 2.71 5.41
C ILE A 86 -23.62 3.22 4.02
N SER A 87 -22.83 4.11 3.43
CA SER A 87 -23.07 4.61 2.07
C SER A 87 -22.90 3.51 1.03
N PHE A 88 -21.92 2.62 1.21
CA PHE A 88 -21.71 1.46 0.33
C PHE A 88 -22.88 0.49 0.39
N ALA A 89 -23.42 0.21 1.56
CA ALA A 89 -24.62 -0.61 1.70
C ALA A 89 -25.83 0.00 0.95
N SER A 90 -26.00 1.33 1.02
CA SER A 90 -27.05 2.03 0.26
C SER A 90 -26.85 1.93 -1.26
N ILE A 91 -25.60 1.96 -1.73
CA ILE A 91 -25.28 1.79 -3.16
C ILE A 91 -25.53 0.34 -3.61
N ILE A 92 -25.09 -0.66 -2.84
CA ILE A 92 -25.28 -2.08 -3.15
C ILE A 92 -26.77 -2.42 -3.18
N PHE A 93 -27.52 -2.00 -2.16
CA PHE A 93 -28.93 -2.32 -1.99
C PHE A 93 -29.86 -1.20 -2.47
N ARG A 94 -29.46 -0.44 -3.49
CA ARG A 94 -30.19 0.72 -4.05
C ARG A 94 -31.64 0.42 -4.42
N ASN A 95 -31.95 -0.82 -4.81
CA ASN A 95 -33.29 -1.20 -5.26
C ASN A 95 -34.33 -0.98 -4.14
N ALA A 96 -35.49 -0.42 -4.50
CA ALA A 96 -36.57 -0.12 -3.55
C ALA A 96 -37.06 -1.38 -2.78
N PHE A 97 -36.90 -2.58 -3.36
CA PHE A 97 -37.20 -3.85 -2.71
C PHE A 97 -36.50 -4.01 -1.35
N PHE A 98 -35.22 -3.64 -1.24
CA PHE A 98 -34.46 -3.79 0.00
C PHE A 98 -34.85 -2.75 1.07
N HIS A 99 -35.56 -1.69 0.68
CA HIS A 99 -35.98 -0.60 1.55
C HIS A 99 -37.42 -0.75 2.07
N LYS A 100 -38.18 -1.75 1.60
CA LYS A 100 -39.57 -1.99 2.04
C LYS A 100 -39.66 -2.23 3.54
N ASN A 101 -38.70 -2.97 4.11
CA ASN A 101 -38.65 -3.29 5.53
C ASN A 101 -37.39 -2.69 6.19
N PRO A 102 -37.53 -1.66 7.05
CA PRO A 102 -36.37 -1.00 7.66
C PRO A 102 -35.59 -1.92 8.61
N ALA A 103 -36.23 -2.93 9.21
CA ALA A 103 -35.55 -3.86 10.11
C ALA A 103 -34.56 -4.76 9.34
N VAL A 104 -34.97 -5.25 8.16
CA VAL A 104 -34.12 -6.09 7.29
C VAL A 104 -33.00 -5.25 6.68
N TYR A 105 -33.30 -4.05 6.20
CA TYR A 105 -32.28 -3.15 5.68
C TYR A 105 -31.17 -2.86 6.70
N SER A 106 -31.53 -2.64 7.97
CA SER A 106 -30.55 -2.46 9.05
C SER A 106 -29.65 -3.70 9.24
N GLN A 107 -30.18 -4.91 9.05
CA GLN A 107 -29.38 -6.13 9.10
C GLN A 107 -28.41 -6.22 7.92
N LEU A 108 -28.83 -5.83 6.71
CA LEU A 108 -27.96 -5.79 5.53
C LEU A 108 -26.81 -4.80 5.70
N VAL A 109 -27.09 -3.61 6.24
CA VAL A 109 -26.05 -2.61 6.56
C VAL A 109 -25.05 -3.16 7.59
N LYS A 110 -25.55 -3.82 8.66
CA LYS A 110 -24.69 -4.46 9.66
C LYS A 110 -23.82 -5.57 9.05
N LEU A 111 -24.35 -6.31 8.09
CA LEU A 111 -23.61 -7.34 7.37
C LEU A 111 -22.45 -6.74 6.54
N VAL A 112 -22.70 -5.62 5.85
CA VAL A 112 -21.66 -4.90 5.09
C VAL A 112 -20.57 -4.37 6.03
N LEU A 113 -20.97 -3.71 7.14
CA LEU A 113 -20.04 -3.24 8.17
C LEU A 113 -19.19 -4.37 8.75
N PHE A 114 -19.83 -5.51 9.06
CA PHE A 114 -19.13 -6.68 9.57
C PHE A 114 -18.16 -7.27 8.53
N SER A 115 -18.58 -7.37 7.27
CA SER A 115 -17.73 -7.84 6.16
C SER A 115 -16.49 -6.95 5.98
N SER A 116 -16.65 -5.63 6.05
CA SER A 116 -15.54 -4.67 5.98
C SER A 116 -14.58 -4.83 7.15
N ALA A 117 -15.09 -4.97 8.38
CA ALA A 117 -14.26 -5.21 9.56
C ALA A 117 -13.45 -6.51 9.44
N VAL A 118 -14.06 -7.60 8.94
CA VAL A 118 -13.37 -8.86 8.69
C VAL A 118 -12.29 -8.70 7.62
N HIS A 119 -12.60 -8.06 6.48
CA HIS A 119 -11.63 -7.81 5.41
C HIS A 119 -10.44 -6.98 5.90
N GLN A 120 -10.70 -5.89 6.61
CA GLN A 120 -9.67 -5.04 7.18
C GLN A 120 -8.82 -5.82 8.19
N THR A 121 -9.42 -6.65 9.04
CA THR A 121 -8.69 -7.47 10.02
C THR A 121 -7.77 -8.47 9.31
N VAL A 122 -8.30 -9.22 8.34
CA VAL A 122 -7.52 -10.22 7.58
C VAL A 122 -6.39 -9.54 6.81
N PHE A 123 -6.64 -8.40 6.18
CA PHE A 123 -5.62 -7.63 5.47
C PHE A 123 -4.55 -7.11 6.43
N SER A 124 -4.92 -6.49 7.54
CA SER A 124 -3.97 -5.96 8.52
C SER A 124 -3.09 -7.04 9.13
N LEU A 125 -3.61 -8.26 9.34
CA LEU A 125 -2.83 -9.40 9.84
C LEU A 125 -1.95 -10.06 8.77
N SER A 126 -2.39 -10.06 7.51
CA SER A 126 -1.69 -10.76 6.42
C SER A 126 -0.75 -9.86 5.61
N SER A 127 -0.87 -8.54 5.75
CA SER A 127 -0.11 -7.55 4.98
C SER A 127 1.34 -7.46 5.45
N THR A 128 2.27 -7.42 4.51
CA THR A 128 3.70 -7.19 4.75
C THR A 128 4.10 -5.73 4.63
N LEU A 129 3.14 -4.83 4.34
CA LEU A 129 3.40 -3.41 4.13
C LEU A 129 3.21 -2.62 5.44
N PRO A 130 4.24 -1.92 5.95
CA PRO A 130 4.11 -1.11 7.14
C PRO A 130 3.11 0.03 6.89
N PHE A 131 2.23 0.29 7.86
CA PHE A 131 1.17 1.30 7.78
C PHE A 131 0.11 1.08 6.69
N ALA A 132 0.05 -0.10 6.07
CA ALA A 132 -0.99 -0.38 5.09
C ALA A 132 -2.35 -0.56 5.77
N ILE A 133 -3.33 0.19 5.29
CA ILE A 133 -4.73 0.05 5.67
C ILE A 133 -5.47 -0.54 4.46
N GLY A 134 -6.04 -1.73 4.65
CA GLY A 134 -6.94 -2.34 3.67
C GLY A 134 -8.35 -1.82 3.91
N GLN A 135 -8.96 -1.24 2.89
CA GLN A 135 -10.35 -0.79 2.90
C GLN A 135 -11.11 -1.42 1.73
N VAL A 136 -12.42 -1.55 1.90
CA VAL A 136 -13.31 -1.98 0.81
C VAL A 136 -13.34 -0.89 -0.26
N GLN A 137 -13.28 -1.30 -1.53
CA GLN A 137 -13.22 -0.37 -2.67
C GLN A 137 -14.63 -0.01 -3.17
N ASP A 138 -14.79 1.24 -3.61
CA ASP A 138 -16.01 1.80 -4.18
C ASP A 138 -16.28 1.34 -5.63
N ALA A 139 -15.22 1.04 -6.39
CA ALA A 139 -15.32 0.60 -7.79
C ALA A 139 -16.14 -0.68 -7.97
N GLY A 140 -16.10 -1.61 -7.01
CA GLY A 140 -16.85 -2.87 -7.07
C GLY A 140 -18.36 -2.71 -6.83
N LEU A 141 -18.77 -1.62 -6.16
CA LEU A 141 -20.13 -1.46 -5.65
C LEU A 141 -21.16 -1.30 -6.77
N ILE A 142 -20.78 -0.67 -7.88
CA ILE A 142 -21.69 -0.52 -9.03
C ILE A 142 -22.06 -1.88 -9.62
N PHE A 143 -21.10 -2.80 -9.71
CA PHE A 143 -21.34 -4.15 -10.20
C PHE A 143 -22.23 -4.95 -9.24
N LEU A 144 -21.98 -4.85 -7.92
CA LEU A 144 -22.83 -5.48 -6.90
C LEU A 144 -24.26 -4.93 -6.95
N SER A 145 -24.42 -3.62 -7.12
CA SER A 145 -25.71 -2.96 -7.24
C SER A 145 -26.51 -3.47 -8.44
N THR A 146 -25.88 -3.56 -9.62
CA THR A 146 -26.52 -4.12 -10.83
C THR A 146 -26.86 -5.61 -10.67
N MET A 147 -26.02 -6.39 -9.98
CA MET A 147 -26.33 -7.79 -9.67
C MET A 147 -27.59 -7.90 -8.79
N CYS A 148 -27.70 -7.10 -7.72
CA CYS A 148 -28.91 -7.04 -6.88
C CYS A 148 -30.16 -6.73 -7.71
N GLU A 149 -30.09 -5.72 -8.59
CA GLU A 149 -31.22 -5.36 -9.46
C GLU A 149 -31.63 -6.49 -10.41
N THR A 150 -30.64 -7.19 -10.98
CA THR A 150 -30.87 -8.31 -11.87
C THR A 150 -31.55 -9.47 -11.15
N ILE A 151 -31.16 -9.78 -9.92
CA ILE A 151 -31.76 -10.83 -9.10
C ILE A 151 -33.21 -10.49 -8.76
N VAL A 152 -33.46 -9.27 -8.26
CA VAL A 152 -34.82 -8.81 -7.91
C VAL A 152 -35.74 -8.84 -9.13
N SER A 153 -35.22 -8.44 -10.30
CA SER A 153 -35.98 -8.50 -11.57
C SER A 153 -36.26 -9.94 -12.01
N SER A 154 -35.28 -10.85 -11.85
CA SER A 154 -35.40 -12.24 -12.28
C SER A 154 -36.29 -13.08 -11.35
N MET A 155 -36.41 -12.70 -10.08
CA MET A 155 -37.22 -13.39 -9.07
C MET A 155 -38.58 -12.71 -8.82
N HIS A 156 -39.13 -12.05 -9.84
CA HIS A 156 -40.40 -11.36 -9.71
C HIS A 156 -41.53 -12.33 -9.29
N GLY A 157 -42.12 -12.09 -8.12
CA GLY A 157 -43.19 -12.94 -7.57
C GLY A 157 -42.74 -14.03 -6.59
N ALA A 158 -41.44 -14.17 -6.33
CA ALA A 158 -40.94 -15.02 -5.25
C ALA A 158 -41.17 -14.37 -3.86
N PRO A 159 -41.21 -15.16 -2.77
CA PRO A 159 -41.26 -14.62 -1.41
C PRO A 159 -40.06 -13.72 -1.11
N ASP A 160 -40.29 -12.63 -0.36
CA ASP A 160 -39.24 -11.63 -0.08
C ASP A 160 -37.99 -12.26 0.58
N GLU A 161 -38.19 -13.24 1.46
CA GLU A 161 -37.14 -13.99 2.16
C GLU A 161 -36.19 -14.73 1.21
N GLU A 162 -36.75 -15.36 0.16
CA GLU A 162 -35.97 -16.09 -0.85
C GLU A 162 -35.13 -15.13 -1.70
N VAL A 163 -35.65 -13.94 -2.00
CA VAL A 163 -34.93 -12.90 -2.74
C VAL A 163 -33.75 -12.39 -1.91
N TYR A 164 -33.93 -12.14 -0.61
CA TYR A 164 -32.82 -11.74 0.27
C TYR A 164 -31.75 -12.81 0.36
N ALA A 165 -32.13 -14.07 0.60
CA ALA A 165 -31.20 -15.18 0.70
C ALA A 165 -30.41 -15.39 -0.60
N THR A 166 -31.11 -15.41 -1.74
CA THR A 166 -30.49 -15.58 -3.06
C THR A 166 -29.53 -14.44 -3.37
N THR A 167 -29.92 -13.20 -3.07
CA THR A 167 -29.06 -12.03 -3.25
C THR A 167 -27.77 -12.16 -2.45
N LEU A 168 -27.86 -12.44 -1.14
CA LEU A 168 -26.68 -12.53 -0.28
C LEU A 168 -25.74 -13.67 -0.69
N VAL A 169 -26.29 -14.84 -1.01
CA VAL A 169 -25.49 -15.99 -1.46
C VAL A 169 -24.81 -15.69 -2.79
N LEU A 170 -25.54 -15.14 -3.76
CA LEU A 170 -24.97 -14.87 -5.09
C LEU A 170 -23.88 -13.79 -5.02
N LEU A 171 -24.12 -12.70 -4.27
CA LEU A 171 -23.10 -11.67 -4.06
C LEU A 171 -21.84 -12.26 -3.40
N SER A 172 -22.01 -13.14 -2.41
CA SER A 172 -20.90 -13.80 -1.72
C SER A 172 -20.10 -14.72 -2.64
N VAL A 173 -20.79 -15.48 -3.49
CA VAL A 173 -20.13 -16.35 -4.47
C VAL A 173 -19.38 -15.51 -5.51
N CYS A 174 -20.01 -14.47 -6.05
CA CYS A 174 -19.38 -13.58 -7.03
C CYS A 174 -18.13 -12.88 -6.45
N THR A 175 -18.20 -12.39 -5.20
CA THR A 175 -17.05 -11.74 -4.55
C THR A 175 -15.93 -12.73 -4.23
N ALA A 176 -16.26 -13.97 -3.83
CA ALA A 176 -15.27 -15.02 -3.62
C ALA A 176 -14.58 -15.42 -4.93
N VAL A 177 -15.35 -15.60 -6.01
CA VAL A 177 -14.81 -15.90 -7.35
C VAL A 177 -13.91 -14.77 -7.83
N LEU A 178 -14.33 -13.50 -7.66
CA LEU A 178 -13.50 -12.35 -7.97
C LEU A 178 -12.21 -12.35 -7.13
N GLY A 179 -12.29 -12.63 -5.84
CA GLY A 179 -11.12 -12.74 -4.96
C GLY A 179 -10.13 -13.82 -5.42
N VAL A 180 -10.63 -15.00 -5.79
CA VAL A 180 -9.80 -16.08 -6.36
C VAL A 180 -9.16 -15.65 -7.67
N ALA A 181 -9.92 -15.01 -8.57
CA ALA A 181 -9.40 -14.50 -9.84
C ALA A 181 -8.30 -13.44 -9.62
N LEU A 182 -8.44 -12.57 -8.61
CA LEU A 182 -7.43 -11.60 -8.23
C LEU A 182 -6.17 -12.27 -7.68
N ILE A 183 -6.29 -13.32 -6.86
CA ILE A 183 -5.15 -14.11 -6.39
C ILE A 183 -4.40 -14.74 -7.57
N ILE A 184 -5.12 -15.34 -8.51
CA ILE A 184 -4.53 -15.94 -9.72
C ILE A 184 -3.79 -14.86 -10.53
N THR A 185 -4.44 -13.73 -10.78
CA THR A 185 -3.87 -12.59 -11.53
C THR A 185 -2.60 -12.06 -10.85
N GLY A 186 -2.60 -11.95 -9.53
CA GLY A 186 -1.44 -11.57 -8.74
C GLY A 186 -0.28 -12.57 -8.86
N LYS A 187 -0.57 -13.88 -8.82
CA LYS A 187 0.44 -14.94 -8.98
C LYS A 187 1.05 -14.98 -10.37
N LEU A 188 0.25 -14.69 -11.39
CA LEU A 188 0.70 -14.65 -12.79
C LEU A 188 1.44 -13.32 -13.13
N LYS A 189 1.57 -12.38 -12.18
CA LYS A 189 2.27 -11.09 -12.34
C LYS A 189 1.77 -10.24 -13.52
N LEU A 190 0.49 -10.34 -13.86
CA LEU A 190 -0.13 -9.56 -14.95
C LEU A 190 -0.06 -8.04 -14.73
N ALA A 191 0.23 -7.58 -13.50
CA ALA A 191 0.50 -6.17 -13.22
C ALA A 191 1.65 -5.60 -14.08
N GLY A 192 2.62 -6.42 -14.49
CA GLY A 192 3.67 -6.01 -15.43
C GLY A 192 3.14 -5.77 -16.86
N LEU A 193 2.03 -6.41 -17.25
CA LEU A 193 1.39 -6.21 -18.55
C LEU A 193 0.62 -4.88 -18.61
N VAL A 194 0.05 -4.44 -17.50
CA VAL A 194 -0.69 -3.17 -17.39
C VAL A 194 0.25 -1.96 -17.53
N GLN A 195 1.53 -2.10 -17.19
CA GLN A 195 2.55 -1.05 -17.42
C GLN A 195 2.85 -0.81 -18.91
N TYR A 196 2.41 -1.70 -19.80
CA TYR A 196 2.50 -1.51 -21.25
C TYR A 196 1.28 -0.81 -21.84
N LEU A 197 0.22 -0.56 -21.06
CA LEU A 197 -0.88 0.27 -21.52
C LEU A 197 -0.41 1.73 -21.50
N PRO A 198 -0.30 2.39 -22.67
CA PRO A 198 -0.01 3.81 -22.70
C PRO A 198 -1.13 4.54 -21.95
N LEU A 199 -0.76 5.34 -20.96
CA LEU A 199 -1.71 6.22 -20.29
C LEU A 199 -2.12 7.31 -21.29
N PRO A 200 -3.43 7.55 -21.49
CA PRO A 200 -3.93 8.62 -22.35
C PRO A 200 -3.65 10.02 -21.76
#